data_AF-A0A511UM61-F1
#
_entry.id   AF-A0A511UM61-F1
#
_cell.length_a   1.000
_cell.length_b   1.000
_cell.length_c   1.000
_cell.angle_alpha   90.00
_cell.angle_beta   90.00
_cell.angle_gamma   90.00
#
_symmetry.space_group_name_H-M   'P 1'
#
loop_
_entity.id
_entity.type
_entity.pdbx_description
1 polymer ?
#
loop_
_entity_poly.entity_id
_entity_poly.type
_entity_poly.pdbx_seq_one_letter_code
_entity_poly.pdbx_strand_id
1 'polypeptide(L)'
;MEAFVLLPDHLHCLWTLPEGDADYSSRWRDIKKYASQEFLFPPGTQNAWQRGFWEHVIRDENDWQRHMDYIHYNPVKHGWTKAPRHWEWSSFRQCVQKGWYELDWGTQHTPDIADMNWE
;
A
#
# COMPACT_ATOMS: atom_id res chain seq x y z
N MET A 1 3.16 -10.75 3.64
CA MET A 1 2.62 -9.40 3.42
C MET A 1 1.11 -9.53 3.30
N GLU A 2 0.37 -8.67 4.00
CA GLU A 2 -1.08 -8.77 4.13
C GLU A 2 -1.78 -7.87 3.11
N ALA A 3 -1.29 -6.64 2.92
CA ALA A 3 -1.75 -5.75 1.87
C ALA A 3 -0.61 -4.92 1.27
N PHE A 4 -0.84 -4.46 0.05
CA PHE A 4 -0.03 -3.48 -0.67
C PHE A 4 -0.83 -2.84 -1.80
N VAL A 5 -0.39 -1.64 -2.15
CA VAL A 5 -0.76 -0.91 -3.37
C VAL A 5 0.48 -0.19 -3.90
N LEU A 6 0.68 -0.24 -5.21
CA LEU A 6 1.69 0.54 -5.92
C LEU A 6 0.98 1.58 -6.78
N LEU A 7 1.32 2.85 -6.57
CA LEU A 7 0.86 4.00 -7.35
C LEU A 7 2.01 4.53 -8.21
N PRO A 8 1.73 5.42 -9.18
CA PRO A 8 2.77 5.98 -10.05
C PRO A 8 3.89 6.73 -9.31
N ASP A 9 3.62 7.28 -8.13
CA ASP A 9 4.52 8.14 -7.36
C ASP A 9 4.87 7.61 -5.96
N HIS A 10 4.07 6.70 -5.38
CA HIS A 10 4.32 6.10 -4.07
C HIS A 10 3.71 4.70 -3.95
N LEU A 11 3.88 4.08 -2.78
CA LEU A 11 3.30 2.78 -2.46
C LEU A 11 2.93 2.74 -0.97
N HIS A 12 1.93 1.94 -0.63
CA HIS A 12 1.66 1.55 0.76
C HIS A 12 1.71 0.03 0.89
N CYS A 13 2.15 -0.47 2.04
CA CYS A 13 2.05 -1.89 2.36
C CYS A 13 1.82 -2.12 3.85
N LEU A 14 1.26 -3.29 4.16
CA LEU A 14 1.03 -3.79 5.50
C LEU A 14 1.62 -5.20 5.59
N TRP A 15 2.53 -5.39 6.55
CA TRP A 15 3.20 -6.66 6.78
C TRP A 15 3.32 -6.97 8.26
N THR A 16 3.33 -8.26 8.56
CA THR A 16 3.71 -8.80 9.86
C THR A 16 5.11 -9.39 9.74
N LEU A 17 6.02 -9.00 10.64
CA LEU A 17 7.38 -9.53 10.72
C LEU A 17 7.42 -10.82 11.56
N PRO A 18 8.46 -11.66 11.40
CA PRO A 18 8.67 -12.81 12.27
C PRO A 18 8.69 -12.42 13.75
N GLU A 19 8.31 -13.35 14.62
CA GLU A 19 8.36 -13.14 16.06
C GLU A 19 9.77 -12.75 16.51
N GLY A 20 9.88 -11.67 17.30
CA GLY A 20 11.16 -11.13 17.76
C GLY A 20 11.92 -10.28 16.73
N ASP A 21 11.39 -10.10 15.52
CA ASP A 21 11.98 -9.28 14.47
C ASP A 21 11.24 -7.94 14.32
N ALA A 22 11.96 -6.84 14.53
CA ALA A 22 11.46 -5.47 14.36
C ALA A 22 12.24 -4.71 13.26
N ASP A 23 13.11 -5.38 12.49
CA ASP A 23 13.98 -4.72 11.51
C ASP A 23 13.27 -4.51 10.16
N TYR A 24 12.19 -3.72 10.17
CA TYR A 24 11.56 -3.24 8.94
C TYR A 24 12.43 -2.20 8.21
N SER A 25 13.31 -1.50 8.94
CA SER A 25 14.18 -0.46 8.38
C SER A 25 15.21 -1.00 7.40
N SER A 26 15.91 -2.09 7.75
CA SER A 26 16.85 -2.74 6.83
C SER A 26 16.15 -3.31 5.60
N ARG A 27 14.95 -3.88 5.77
CA ARG A 27 14.15 -4.41 4.65
C ARG A 27 13.77 -3.31 3.67
N TRP A 28 13.32 -2.16 4.16
CA TRP A 28 13.03 -1.00 3.31
C TRP A 28 14.27 -0.47 2.58
N ARG A 29 15.42 -0.42 3.26
CA ARG A 29 16.69 -0.06 2.63
C ARG A 29 17.01 -0.99 1.46
N ASP A 30 16.88 -2.30 1.67
CA ASP A 30 17.25 -3.29 0.68
C ASP A 30 16.25 -3.32 -0.49
N ILE A 31 14.94 -3.16 -0.23
CA ILE A 31 13.91 -3.01 -1.27
C ILE A 31 14.19 -1.79 -2.15
N LYS A 32 14.42 -0.62 -1.55
CA LYS A 32 14.71 0.61 -2.29
C LYS A 32 15.99 0.46 -3.12
N LYS A 33 17.03 -0.15 -2.55
CA LYS A 33 18.28 -0.44 -3.25
C LYS A 33 18.05 -1.35 -4.46
N TYR A 34 17.38 -2.47 -4.27
CA TYR A 34 17.09 -3.43 -5.33
C TYR A 34 16.28 -2.78 -6.46
N ALA A 35 15.21 -2.08 -6.11
CA ALA A 35 14.39 -1.38 -7.08
C ALA A 35 15.19 -0.30 -7.84
N SER A 36 16.07 0.44 -7.17
CA SER A 36 16.98 1.40 -7.80
C SER A 36 17.99 0.77 -8.77
N GLN A 37 18.30 -0.51 -8.61
CA GLN A 37 19.24 -1.23 -9.46
C GLN A 37 18.55 -1.90 -10.66
N GLU A 38 17.36 -2.45 -10.46
CA GLU A 38 16.67 -3.26 -11.47
C GLU A 38 15.73 -2.46 -12.36
N PHE A 39 15.15 -1.35 -11.86
CA PHE A 39 14.22 -0.55 -12.63
C PHE A 39 14.93 0.65 -13.28
N LEU A 40 14.63 0.85 -14.57
CA LEU A 40 15.02 2.07 -15.28
C LEU A 40 14.09 3.20 -14.84
N PHE A 41 14.61 4.08 -13.98
CA PHE A 41 13.95 5.34 -13.68
C PHE A 41 14.06 6.30 -14.87
N PRO A 42 13.10 7.20 -15.06
CA PRO A 42 13.16 8.21 -16.12
C PRO A 42 14.51 8.96 -16.13
N PRO A 43 15.07 9.28 -17.30
CA PRO A 43 16.30 10.06 -17.40
C PRO A 43 16.20 11.36 -16.59
N GLY A 44 17.20 11.64 -15.76
CA GLY A 44 17.20 12.82 -14.88
C GLY A 44 16.53 12.60 -13.52
N THR A 45 16.03 11.40 -13.22
CA THR A 45 15.56 11.04 -11.87
C THR A 45 16.75 10.99 -10.91
N GLN A 46 17.00 12.10 -10.22
CA GLN A 46 17.91 12.12 -9.08
C GLN A 46 17.10 11.76 -7.83
N ASN A 47 17.52 10.73 -7.11
CA ASN A 47 16.85 10.26 -5.88
C ASN A 47 15.40 9.82 -6.11
N ALA A 48 15.20 8.71 -6.81
CA ALA A 48 13.89 8.12 -7.09
C ALA A 48 13.02 7.85 -5.84
N TRP A 49 13.64 7.78 -4.66
CA TRP A 49 12.97 7.54 -3.39
C TRP A 49 13.06 8.76 -2.48
N GLN A 50 11.94 9.09 -1.83
CA GLN A 50 11.99 10.00 -0.68
C GLN A 50 12.89 9.43 0.44
N ARG A 51 13.54 10.34 1.18
CA ARG A 51 14.37 9.98 2.33
C ARG A 51 13.47 9.48 3.46
N GLY A 52 13.83 8.35 4.06
CA GLY A 52 13.00 7.70 5.09
C GLY A 52 11.73 7.07 4.52
N PHE A 53 10.78 6.77 5.38
CA PHE A 53 9.45 6.27 5.06
C PHE A 53 8.52 6.63 6.22
N TRP A 54 7.21 6.56 6.00
CA TRP A 54 6.25 6.63 7.08
C TRP A 54 6.00 5.24 7.63
N GLU A 55 5.96 5.11 8.95
CA GLU A 55 5.63 3.87 9.64
C GLU A 55 4.54 4.06 10.70
N HIS A 56 3.71 3.03 10.85
CA HIS A 56 2.72 2.93 11.91
C HIS A 56 2.59 1.48 12.36
N VAL A 57 2.55 1.29 13.68
CA VAL A 57 2.37 -0.03 14.30
C VAL A 57 0.89 -0.24 14.51
N ILE A 58 0.34 -1.25 13.83
CA ILE A 58 -1.06 -1.67 13.98
C ILE A 58 -1.29 -2.19 15.40
N ARG A 59 -2.28 -1.61 16.09
CA ARG A 59 -2.51 -1.86 17.52
C ARG A 59 -3.64 -2.83 17.83
N ASP A 60 -4.62 -2.90 16.93
CA ASP A 60 -5.81 -3.73 17.08
C ASP A 60 -6.47 -4.01 15.72
N GLU A 61 -7.53 -4.80 15.74
CA GLU A 61 -8.28 -5.21 14.56
C GLU A 61 -8.93 -4.03 13.81
N ASN A 62 -9.43 -3.02 14.52
CA ASN A 62 -10.06 -1.86 13.90
C ASN A 62 -9.02 -0.98 13.20
N ASP A 63 -7.83 -0.87 13.78
CA ASP A 63 -6.68 -0.20 13.18
C ASP A 63 -6.19 -0.96 11.95
N TRP A 64 -6.10 -2.29 12.03
CA TRP A 64 -5.78 -3.18 10.91
C TRP A 64 -6.76 -2.98 9.76
N GLN A 65 -8.07 -3.06 10.03
CA GLN A 65 -9.12 -2.92 9.00
C GLN A 65 -9.06 -1.55 8.32
N ARG A 66 -8.89 -0.46 9.08
CA ARG A 66 -8.77 0.89 8.49
C ARG A 66 -7.54 1.01 7.57
N HIS A 67 -6.41 0.40 7.92
CA HIS A 67 -5.22 0.39 7.08
C HIS A 67 -5.36 -0.51 5.85
N MET A 68 -6.02 -1.66 5.97
CA MET A 68 -6.39 -2.49 4.83
C MET A 68 -7.24 -1.69 3.84
N ASP A 69 -8.31 -1.05 4.33
CA ASP A 69 -9.23 -0.26 3.51
C ASP A 69 -8.50 0.92 2.86
N TYR A 70 -7.69 1.64 3.62
CA TYR A 70 -6.89 2.76 3.11
C TYR A 70 -5.99 2.33 1.97
N ILE A 71 -5.21 1.26 2.16
CA ILE A 71 -4.27 0.74 1.17
C ILE A 71 -5.00 0.40 -0.13
N HIS A 72 -6.12 -0.32 -0.06
CA HIS A 72 -6.82 -0.76 -1.28
C HIS A 72 -7.68 0.32 -1.93
N TYR A 73 -8.15 1.31 -1.18
CA TYR A 73 -8.89 2.45 -1.73
C TYR A 73 -8.01 3.56 -2.29
N ASN A 74 -6.72 3.59 -1.93
CA ASN A 74 -5.79 4.64 -2.30
C ASN A 74 -5.77 4.98 -3.82
N PRO A 75 -5.85 4.02 -4.76
CA PRO A 75 -5.95 4.33 -6.19
C PRO A 75 -7.22 5.10 -6.59
N VAL A 76 -8.32 4.88 -5.87
CA VAL A 76 -9.58 5.62 -6.06
C VAL A 76 -9.46 7.01 -5.44
N LYS A 77 -8.91 7.10 -4.21
CA LYS A 77 -8.61 8.36 -3.52
C LYS A 77 -7.79 9.32 -4.40
N HIS A 78 -6.77 8.81 -5.08
CA HIS A 78 -5.90 9.58 -5.99
C HIS A 78 -6.45 9.75 -7.41
N GLY A 79 -7.66 9.25 -7.70
CA GLY A 79 -8.31 9.43 -9.00
C GLY A 79 -7.73 8.58 -10.14
N TRP A 80 -6.84 7.62 -9.85
CA TRP A 80 -6.27 6.73 -10.86
C TRP A 80 -7.28 5.72 -11.40
N THR A 81 -8.31 5.39 -10.62
CA THR A 81 -9.37 4.47 -11.04
C THR A 81 -10.69 4.77 -10.34
N LYS A 82 -11.78 4.22 -10.87
CA LYS A 82 -13.13 4.34 -10.31
C LYS A 82 -13.46 3.27 -9.26
N ALA A 83 -12.63 2.25 -9.11
CA ALA A 83 -12.88 1.15 -8.18
C ALA A 83 -11.58 0.40 -7.84
N PRO A 84 -11.41 -0.12 -6.61
CA PRO A 84 -10.23 -0.90 -6.22
C PRO A 84 -9.98 -2.11 -7.12
N ARG A 85 -11.04 -2.83 -7.54
CA ARG A 85 -10.95 -3.99 -8.45
C ARG A 85 -10.30 -3.72 -9.81
N HIS A 86 -10.33 -2.46 -10.26
CA HIS A 86 -9.78 -2.04 -11.54
C HIS A 86 -8.28 -1.68 -11.45
N TRP A 87 -7.70 -1.61 -10.24
CA TRP A 87 -6.27 -1.37 -10.06
C TRP A 87 -5.52 -2.68 -9.89
N GLU A 88 -4.82 -3.11 -10.94
CA GLU A 88 -4.10 -4.39 -10.94
C GLU A 88 -2.83 -4.39 -10.07
N TRP A 89 -2.25 -3.22 -9.82
CA TRP A 89 -1.03 -3.03 -9.04
C TRP A 89 -1.32 -2.97 -7.53
N SER A 90 -2.14 -3.90 -7.05
CA SER A 90 -2.49 -4.03 -5.64
C SER A 90 -2.77 -5.49 -5.26
N SER A 91 -2.79 -5.73 -3.96
CA SER A 91 -3.22 -7.01 -3.36
C SER A 91 -4.75 -7.16 -3.26
N PHE A 92 -5.55 -6.21 -3.72
CA PHE A 92 -7.00 -6.19 -3.51
C PHE A 92 -7.67 -7.49 -3.99
N ARG A 93 -7.34 -7.97 -5.20
CA ARG A 93 -7.91 -9.21 -5.75
C ARG A 93 -7.58 -10.45 -4.91
N GLN A 94 -6.40 -10.50 -4.31
CA GLN A 94 -6.04 -11.59 -3.39
C GLN A 94 -6.85 -11.51 -2.10
N CYS A 95 -7.13 -10.30 -1.61
CA CYS A 95 -7.97 -10.09 -0.43
C CYS A 95 -9.45 -10.45 -0.70
N VAL A 96 -9.95 -10.21 -1.91
CA VAL A 96 -11.26 -10.72 -2.37
C VAL A 96 -11.28 -12.25 -2.36
N GLN A 97 -10.24 -12.92 -2.88
CA GLN A 97 -10.16 -14.38 -2.87
C GLN A 97 -10.11 -14.98 -1.46
N LYS A 98 -9.57 -14.24 -0.48
CA LYS A 98 -9.58 -14.61 0.93
C LYS A 98 -10.92 -14.36 1.63
N GLY A 99 -11.88 -13.70 0.96
CA GLY A 99 -13.15 -13.30 1.54
C GLY A 99 -13.08 -12.09 2.47
N TRP A 100 -12.01 -11.28 2.38
CA TRP A 100 -11.88 -10.06 3.18
C TRP A 100 -12.60 -8.86 2.58
N TYR A 101 -12.83 -8.88 1.26
CA TYR A 101 -13.61 -7.87 0.55
C TYR A 101 -14.59 -8.52 -0.41
N GLU A 102 -15.71 -7.83 -0.60
CA GLU A 102 -16.55 -8.02 -1.78
C GLU A 102 -15.86 -7.43 -3.01
N LEU A 103 -16.10 -8.03 -4.18
CA LEU A 103 -15.47 -7.59 -5.44
C LEU A 103 -15.85 -6.15 -5.83
N ASP A 104 -17.00 -5.68 -5.38
CA ASP A 104 -17.53 -4.33 -5.60
C ASP A 104 -17.35 -3.39 -4.42
N TRP A 105 -16.55 -3.78 -3.41
CA TRP A 105 -16.16 -2.89 -2.32
C TRP A 105 -15.52 -1.59 -2.86
N GLY A 106 -15.87 -0.46 -2.24
CA GLY A 106 -15.38 0.87 -2.62
C GLY A 106 -15.93 1.43 -3.93
N THR A 107 -17.01 0.87 -4.49
CA THR A 107 -17.60 1.36 -5.77
C THR A 107 -18.87 2.19 -5.63
N GLN A 108 -19.67 1.97 -4.58
CA GLN A 108 -20.97 2.63 -4.39
C GLN A 108 -20.92 3.72 -3.33
N HIS A 109 -20.10 3.53 -2.29
CA HIS A 109 -19.96 4.45 -1.17
C HIS A 109 -18.48 4.74 -0.96
N THR A 110 -18.16 6.01 -0.79
CA THR A 110 -16.85 6.45 -0.34
C THR A 110 -16.68 5.97 1.10
N PRO A 111 -15.68 5.12 1.39
CA PRO A 111 -15.44 4.65 2.75
C PRO A 111 -14.90 5.81 3.60
N ASP A 112 -15.12 5.75 4.93
CA ASP A 112 -14.72 6.79 5.89
C ASP A 112 -13.21 7.10 5.86
N ILE A 113 -12.39 6.19 5.32
CA ILE A 113 -10.94 6.35 5.17
C ILE A 113 -10.53 7.26 4.00
N ALA A 114 -11.46 7.67 3.14
CA ALA A 114 -11.14 8.47 1.95
C ALA A 114 -10.52 9.83 2.28
N ASP A 115 -10.90 10.42 3.41
CA ASP A 115 -10.42 11.72 3.87
C ASP A 115 -9.16 11.63 4.76
N MET A 116 -8.74 10.42 5.16
CA MET A 116 -7.52 10.24 5.95
C MET A 116 -6.27 10.58 5.14
N ASN A 117 -5.21 11.09 5.77
CA ASN A 117 -3.94 11.35 5.10
C ASN A 117 -2.80 10.62 5.82
N TRP A 118 -2.36 9.50 5.26
CA TRP A 118 -1.26 8.66 5.75
C TRP A 118 -0.10 8.59 4.74
N GLU A 119 0.12 9.70 4.03
CA GLU A 119 1.15 9.90 3.00
C GLU A 119 2.25 10.87 3.47
#